data_AF-A0A418WJW6-F1
#
_entry.id   AF-A0A418WJW6-F1
#
_cell.length_a   1.000
_cell.length_b   1.000
_cell.length_c   1.000
_cell.angle_alpha   90.00
_cell.angle_beta   90.00
_cell.angle_gamma   90.00
#
_symmetry.space_group_name_H-M   'P 1'
#
loop_
_entity.id
_entity.type
_entity.pdbx_description
1 polymer ?
#
loop_
_entity_poly.entity_id
_entity_poly.type
_entity_poly.pdbx_seq_one_letter_code
_entity_poly.pdbx_strand_id
1 'polypeptide(L)'
;MKLRHIWLLSLLPLAACVERPSVAPPPPVGAAQQVTVTLYRGLRVLPGTNNQIDWSRNSFGVSGQPPTLSLFNAMALPNIPCWISFDVDAIAPVGPGAIASLTIPHPPPGDANPGPWNVVFDDNPPGHWSIARATIGGANNTQSSNMAAAVFHAKVVGGSAQIHDGTAVGCH
;
A
#
# COMPACT_ATOMS: atom_id res chain seq x y z
N MET A 1 -41.92 62.72 62.69
CA MET A 1 -41.57 62.35 61.30
C MET A 1 -40.12 61.85 61.29
N LYS A 2 -39.90 60.55 61.07
CA LYS A 2 -38.59 59.88 61.08
C LYS A 2 -38.20 59.52 59.64
N LEU A 3 -37.17 60.15 59.09
CA LEU A 3 -36.59 59.82 57.78
C LEU A 3 -35.55 58.70 57.99
N ARG A 4 -35.81 57.52 57.41
CA ARG A 4 -34.90 56.37 57.43
C ARG A 4 -33.97 56.42 56.22
N HIS A 5 -32.66 56.42 56.48
CA HIS A 5 -31.60 56.24 55.48
C HIS A 5 -31.56 54.79 55.02
N ILE A 6 -31.63 54.56 53.70
CA ILE A 6 -31.48 53.25 53.07
C ILE A 6 -30.08 53.20 52.45
N TRP A 7 -29.23 52.31 52.97
CA TRP A 7 -27.94 51.98 52.38
C TRP A 7 -28.15 50.82 51.38
N LEU A 8 -27.86 51.04 50.10
CA LEU A 8 -27.73 49.97 49.12
C LEU A 8 -26.33 49.34 49.27
N LEU A 9 -26.28 48.08 49.73
CA LEU A 9 -25.10 47.23 49.60
C LEU A 9 -25.08 46.63 48.19
N SER A 10 -24.07 47.00 47.40
CA SER A 10 -23.73 46.35 46.14
C SER A 10 -23.12 44.97 46.40
N LEU A 11 -23.84 43.90 46.03
CA LEU A 11 -23.33 42.53 46.00
C LEU A 11 -22.52 42.32 44.70
N LEU A 12 -21.22 42.13 44.81
CA LEU A 12 -20.38 41.61 43.72
C LEU A 12 -20.60 40.08 43.59
N PRO A 13 -20.80 39.54 42.38
CA PRO A 13 -20.83 38.09 42.18
C PRO A 13 -19.40 37.53 42.25
N LEU A 14 -19.16 36.64 43.22
CA LEU A 14 -18.00 35.76 43.26
C LEU A 14 -18.09 34.78 42.08
N ALA A 15 -17.19 34.92 41.11
CA ALA A 15 -16.99 33.93 40.06
C ALA A 15 -16.48 32.63 40.70
N ALA A 16 -17.27 31.56 40.62
CA ALA A 16 -16.84 30.22 41.01
C ALA A 16 -15.83 29.70 39.97
N CYS A 17 -14.55 29.71 40.32
CA CYS A 17 -13.53 28.95 39.59
C CYS A 17 -13.78 27.46 39.85
N VAL A 18 -14.42 26.78 38.91
CA VAL A 18 -14.47 25.31 38.90
C VAL A 18 -13.10 24.81 38.48
N GLU A 19 -12.37 24.22 39.43
CA GLU A 19 -11.11 23.54 39.18
C GLU A 19 -11.39 22.31 38.30
N ARG A 20 -10.89 22.33 37.06
CA ARG A 20 -11.05 21.20 36.14
C ARG A 20 -10.26 20.03 36.70
N PRO A 21 -10.83 18.81 36.77
CA PRO A 21 -10.06 17.62 37.09
C PRO A 21 -8.86 17.53 36.15
N SER A 22 -7.66 17.36 36.71
CA SER A 22 -6.47 17.06 35.93
C SER A 22 -6.65 15.68 35.32
N VAL A 23 -7.14 15.63 34.08
CA VAL A 23 -7.20 14.40 33.30
C VAL A 23 -5.77 14.12 32.86
N ALA A 24 -5.20 13.01 33.34
CA ALA A 24 -3.91 12.54 32.86
C ALA A 24 -3.95 12.45 31.32
N PRO A 25 -2.92 12.92 30.61
CA PRO A 25 -2.87 12.79 29.16
C PRO A 25 -3.03 11.31 28.79
N PRO A 26 -3.77 11.00 27.72
CA PRO A 26 -3.87 9.62 27.25
C PRO A 26 -2.45 9.07 27.03
N PRO A 27 -2.23 7.75 27.25
CA PRO A 27 -0.94 7.14 26.99
C PRO A 27 -0.52 7.48 25.55
N PRO A 28 0.79 7.70 25.30
CA PRO A 28 1.27 7.98 23.97
C PRO A 28 0.79 6.87 23.04
N VAL A 29 -0.01 7.24 22.03
CA VAL A 29 -0.32 6.35 20.92
C VAL A 29 1.03 5.94 20.35
N GLY A 30 1.35 4.65 20.39
CA GLY A 30 2.64 4.14 19.91
C GLY A 30 2.92 4.73 18.53
N ALA A 31 4.13 5.26 18.33
CA ALA A 31 4.50 5.85 17.05
C ALA A 31 4.28 4.84 15.92
N ALA A 32 3.68 5.30 14.83
CA ALA A 32 3.54 4.50 13.61
C ALA A 32 4.93 3.97 13.20
N GLN A 33 5.13 2.66 13.27
CA GLN A 33 6.39 2.02 12.91
C GLN A 33 6.32 1.64 11.44
N GLN A 34 7.29 2.11 10.64
CA GLN A 34 7.47 1.66 9.27
C GLN A 34 8.03 0.25 9.27
N VAL A 35 7.45 -0.63 8.45
CA VAL A 35 7.87 -2.02 8.26
C VAL A 35 7.94 -2.33 6.77
N THR A 36 8.90 -3.19 6.40
CA THR A 36 9.05 -3.65 5.04
C THR A 36 8.33 -4.98 4.86
N VAL A 37 7.56 -5.10 3.78
CA VAL A 37 6.85 -6.34 3.40
C VAL A 37 7.36 -6.77 2.03
N THR A 38 7.87 -8.00 1.94
CA THR A 38 8.22 -8.61 0.65
C THR A 38 6.96 -9.16 -0.01
N LEU A 39 6.69 -8.71 -1.23
CA LEU A 39 5.59 -9.17 -2.06
C LEU A 39 6.12 -9.97 -3.25
N TYR A 40 5.28 -10.88 -3.71
CA TYR A 40 5.54 -11.85 -4.75
C TYR A 40 4.47 -11.77 -5.83
N ARG A 41 4.89 -12.01 -7.08
CA ARG A 41 3.97 -12.21 -8.20
C ARG A 41 4.45 -13.37 -9.07
N GLY A 42 3.52 -14.23 -9.42
CA GLY A 42 3.77 -15.31 -10.36
C GLY A 42 3.97 -14.79 -11.78
N LEU A 43 4.98 -15.33 -12.45
CA LEU A 43 5.37 -15.00 -13.81
C LEU A 43 5.17 -16.21 -14.71
N ARG A 44 4.75 -15.95 -15.94
CA ARG A 44 4.75 -16.95 -17.00
C ARG A 44 6.09 -16.92 -17.72
N VAL A 45 6.40 -18.03 -18.38
CA VAL A 45 7.51 -18.13 -19.33
C VAL A 45 6.97 -18.15 -20.75
N LEU A 46 7.74 -17.63 -21.70
CA LEU A 46 7.42 -17.65 -23.11
C LEU A 46 7.49 -19.10 -23.63
N PRO A 47 6.41 -19.61 -24.27
CA PRO A 47 6.41 -20.97 -24.81
C PRO A 47 7.54 -21.18 -25.84
N GLY A 48 8.22 -22.32 -25.76
CA GLY A 48 9.30 -22.67 -26.69
C GLY A 48 10.63 -21.95 -26.44
N THR A 49 10.76 -21.24 -25.32
CA THR A 49 12.02 -20.61 -24.89
C THR A 49 12.66 -21.40 -23.75
N ASN A 50 13.92 -21.08 -23.42
CA ASN A 50 14.64 -21.68 -22.31
C ASN A 50 14.21 -21.10 -20.95
N ASN A 51 12.91 -20.99 -20.65
CA ASN A 51 12.37 -20.33 -19.44
C ASN A 51 12.55 -18.81 -19.41
N GLN A 52 12.47 -18.17 -20.59
CA GLN A 52 12.45 -16.71 -20.66
C GLN A 52 11.13 -16.16 -20.10
N ILE A 53 11.18 -15.19 -19.21
CA ILE A 53 10.02 -14.55 -18.59
C ILE A 53 9.19 -13.80 -19.62
N ASP A 54 7.87 -13.99 -19.56
CA ASP A 54 6.89 -13.22 -20.33
C ASP A 54 6.64 -11.86 -19.65
N TRP A 55 7.37 -10.82 -20.07
CA TRP A 55 7.20 -9.43 -19.62
C TRP A 55 6.02 -8.71 -20.31
N SER A 56 4.86 -9.36 -20.36
CA SER A 56 3.63 -8.80 -20.93
C SER A 56 2.45 -8.90 -19.98
N ARG A 57 1.28 -8.46 -20.45
CA ARG A 57 0.00 -8.62 -19.73
C ARG A 57 -0.31 -10.04 -19.28
N ASN A 58 0.28 -11.08 -19.88
CA ASN A 58 0.01 -12.46 -19.46
C ASN A 58 0.59 -12.75 -18.07
N SER A 59 1.73 -12.16 -17.74
CA SER A 59 2.32 -12.20 -16.39
C SER A 59 1.85 -11.05 -15.52
N PHE A 60 1.48 -9.90 -16.09
CA PHE A 60 1.13 -8.66 -15.36
C PHE A 60 -0.33 -8.22 -15.56
N GLY A 61 -1.24 -9.17 -15.76
CA GLY A 61 -2.64 -8.89 -16.04
C GLY A 61 -3.33 -8.12 -14.91
N VAL A 62 -3.81 -6.92 -15.24
CA VAL A 62 -4.75 -6.13 -14.46
C VAL A 62 -6.17 -6.54 -14.85
N SER A 63 -6.95 -7.04 -13.90
CA SER A 63 -8.30 -7.57 -14.17
C SER A 63 -9.17 -7.57 -12.92
N GLY A 64 -10.40 -8.08 -13.02
CA GLY A 64 -11.36 -8.06 -11.91
C GLY A 64 -12.28 -6.84 -11.91
N GLN A 65 -13.11 -6.74 -10.86
CA GLN A 65 -14.07 -5.66 -10.63
C GLN A 65 -14.07 -5.28 -9.13
N PRO A 66 -13.45 -4.16 -8.71
CA PRO A 66 -12.67 -3.23 -9.54
C PRO A 66 -11.38 -3.86 -10.09
N PRO A 67 -10.83 -3.36 -11.21
CA PRO A 67 -9.65 -3.96 -11.83
C PRO A 67 -8.36 -3.67 -11.03
N THR A 68 -7.63 -4.72 -10.69
CA THR A 68 -6.38 -4.65 -9.92
C THR A 68 -5.30 -5.57 -10.47
N LEU A 69 -4.05 -5.28 -10.10
CA LEU A 69 -2.91 -6.19 -10.22
C LEU A 69 -2.72 -6.94 -8.90
N SER A 70 -2.90 -8.26 -8.90
CA SER A 70 -2.74 -9.11 -7.72
C SER A 70 -1.29 -9.40 -7.35
N LEU A 71 -1.00 -9.40 -6.06
CA LEU A 71 0.30 -9.66 -5.44
C LEU A 71 0.08 -10.49 -4.17
N PHE A 72 1.13 -11.13 -3.66
CA PHE A 72 1.02 -11.98 -2.47
C PHE A 72 2.22 -11.82 -1.56
N ASN A 73 2.04 -11.90 -0.24
CA ASN A 73 3.16 -11.92 0.71
C ASN A 73 3.81 -13.31 0.86
N ALA A 74 3.53 -14.25 -0.05
CA ALA A 74 4.13 -15.57 -0.11
C ALA A 74 4.15 -16.12 -1.55
N MET A 75 5.09 -17.01 -1.86
CA MET A 75 5.20 -17.74 -3.14
C MET A 75 4.26 -18.97 -3.22
N ALA A 76 3.10 -18.92 -2.56
CA ALA A 76 2.26 -20.11 -2.35
C ALA A 76 1.11 -20.20 -3.37
N LEU A 77 1.43 -20.31 -4.66
CA LEU A 77 0.45 -20.67 -5.71
C LEU A 77 0.93 -21.89 -6.50
N PRO A 78 0.07 -22.91 -6.70
CA PRO A 78 0.45 -24.12 -7.42
C PRO A 78 0.80 -23.83 -8.88
N ASN A 79 1.82 -24.52 -9.39
CA ASN A 79 2.21 -24.56 -10.81
C ASN A 79 2.64 -23.21 -11.41
N ILE A 80 3.22 -22.31 -10.62
CA ILE A 80 3.82 -21.08 -11.13
C ILE A 80 5.31 -21.33 -11.43
N PRO A 81 5.74 -21.20 -12.70
CA PRO A 81 7.10 -21.57 -13.11
C PRO A 81 8.16 -20.63 -12.56
N CYS A 82 7.86 -19.34 -12.51
CA CYS A 82 8.79 -18.28 -12.08
C CYS A 82 8.06 -17.27 -11.19
N TRP A 83 8.79 -16.62 -10.30
CA TRP A 83 8.26 -15.57 -9.44
C TRP A 83 9.14 -14.33 -9.48
N ILE A 84 8.53 -13.17 -9.30
CA ILE A 84 9.25 -11.94 -8.93
C ILE A 84 8.95 -11.61 -7.48
N SER A 85 9.97 -11.21 -6.72
CA SER A 85 9.81 -10.61 -5.40
C SER A 85 10.31 -9.17 -5.37
N PHE A 86 9.69 -8.33 -4.55
CA PHE A 86 10.10 -6.95 -4.31
C PHE A 86 9.55 -6.47 -2.97
N ASP A 87 10.20 -5.47 -2.41
CA ASP A 87 9.82 -4.92 -1.12
C ASP A 87 8.92 -3.69 -1.27
N VAL A 88 7.96 -3.56 -0.34
CA VAL A 88 7.12 -2.38 -0.15
C VAL A 88 7.18 -1.92 1.29
N ASP A 89 6.99 -0.63 1.50
CA ASP A 89 6.98 -0.03 2.83
C ASP A 89 5.56 0.17 3.33
N ALA A 90 5.24 -0.38 4.49
CA ALA A 90 3.94 -0.28 5.14
C ALA A 90 4.07 0.30 6.55
N ILE A 91 2.94 0.71 7.13
CA ILE A 91 2.86 1.13 8.55
C ILE A 91 2.29 -0.02 9.37
N ALA A 92 2.96 -0.37 10.47
CA ALA A 92 2.50 -1.40 11.40
C ALA A 92 1.37 -0.90 12.32
N PRO A 93 0.47 -1.81 12.76
CA PRO A 93 0.38 -3.22 12.38
C PRO A 93 -0.15 -3.40 10.95
N VAL A 94 0.42 -4.37 10.22
CA VAL A 94 -0.04 -4.72 8.87
C VAL A 94 -1.23 -5.68 9.01
N GLY A 95 -2.41 -5.19 8.64
CA GLY A 95 -3.66 -5.97 8.62
C GLY A 95 -4.54 -5.54 7.45
N PRO A 96 -5.67 -6.23 7.20
CA PRO A 96 -6.56 -5.91 6.08
C PRO A 96 -6.94 -4.42 6.07
N GLY A 97 -6.81 -3.79 4.90
CA GLY A 97 -6.94 -2.34 4.70
C GLY A 97 -5.62 -1.56 4.82
N ALA A 98 -4.52 -2.19 5.22
CA ALA A 98 -3.21 -1.56 5.23
C ALA A 98 -2.80 -1.12 3.82
N ILE A 99 -2.15 0.04 3.74
CA ILE A 99 -1.63 0.60 2.50
C ILE A 99 -0.11 0.62 2.63
N ALA A 100 0.55 -0.04 1.69
CA ALA A 100 1.98 0.05 1.49
C ALA A 100 2.30 0.95 0.29
N SER A 101 3.53 1.45 0.26
CA SER A 101 4.07 2.26 -0.81
C SER A 101 5.09 1.46 -1.61
N LEU A 102 4.85 1.33 -2.91
CA LEU A 102 5.81 0.76 -3.86
C LEU A 102 6.50 1.89 -4.62
N THR A 103 7.81 2.05 -4.40
CA THR A 103 8.63 2.98 -5.18
C THR A 103 8.86 2.45 -6.59
N ILE A 104 8.59 3.31 -7.56
CA ILE A 104 8.72 3.03 -8.99
C ILE A 104 10.01 3.68 -9.50
N PRO A 105 10.99 2.90 -9.98
CA PRO A 105 12.15 3.48 -10.65
C PRO A 105 11.70 4.08 -11.98
N HIS A 106 12.22 5.26 -12.32
CA HIS A 106 12.04 5.99 -13.60
C HIS A 106 10.99 5.35 -14.52
N PRO A 107 9.70 5.75 -14.44
CA PRO A 107 8.66 5.07 -15.20
C PRO A 107 9.05 5.04 -16.68
N PRO A 108 8.96 3.88 -17.36
CA PRO A 108 9.28 3.80 -18.76
C PRO A 108 8.39 4.76 -19.57
N PRO A 109 8.85 5.27 -20.74
CA PRO A 109 8.07 6.17 -21.56
C PRO A 109 6.71 5.56 -21.90
N GLY A 110 5.62 6.31 -21.67
CA GLY A 110 4.25 5.88 -22.01
C GLY A 110 3.25 5.92 -20.85
N ASP A 111 3.11 7.06 -20.18
CA ASP A 111 2.03 7.38 -19.22
C ASP A 111 1.89 6.48 -17.97
N ALA A 112 2.86 5.61 -17.67
CA ALA A 112 2.90 4.93 -16.38
C ALA A 112 3.00 5.98 -15.26
N ASN A 113 2.18 5.85 -14.21
CA ASN A 113 2.23 6.79 -13.09
C ASN A 113 3.63 6.72 -12.44
N PRO A 114 4.37 7.84 -12.33
CA PRO A 114 5.71 7.88 -11.75
C PRO A 114 5.79 7.40 -10.29
N GLY A 115 4.65 7.29 -9.62
CA GLY A 115 4.55 6.72 -8.30
C GLY A 115 4.78 7.73 -7.16
N PRO A 116 4.85 7.23 -5.91
CA PRO A 116 4.78 5.80 -5.55
C PRO A 116 3.41 5.17 -5.83
N TRP A 117 3.37 3.85 -6.03
CA TRP A 117 2.12 3.12 -6.19
C TRP A 117 1.62 2.62 -4.83
N ASN A 118 0.37 2.94 -4.50
CA ASN A 118 -0.30 2.36 -3.35
C ASN A 118 -0.58 0.87 -3.60
N VAL A 119 -0.16 0.04 -2.65
CA VAL A 119 -0.42 -1.39 -2.62
C VAL A 119 -1.29 -1.70 -1.40
N VAL A 120 -2.49 -2.21 -1.61
CA VAL A 120 -3.48 -2.42 -0.55
C VAL A 120 -3.44 -3.88 -0.13
N PHE A 121 -3.33 -4.13 1.17
CA PHE A 121 -3.52 -5.46 1.74
C PHE A 121 -5.00 -5.72 1.93
N ASP A 122 -5.58 -6.66 1.19
CA ASP A 122 -7.00 -7.01 1.33
C ASP A 122 -7.20 -8.41 1.94
N ASP A 123 -6.13 -9.22 2.01
CA ASP A 123 -6.10 -10.56 2.62
C ASP A 123 -7.17 -11.51 2.07
N ASN A 124 -7.64 -11.28 0.84
CA ASN A 124 -8.65 -12.11 0.19
C ASN A 124 -8.25 -12.47 -1.26
N PRO A 125 -7.69 -13.67 -1.50
CA PRO A 125 -7.45 -14.76 -0.53
C PRO A 125 -6.30 -14.44 0.46
N PRO A 126 -6.05 -15.26 1.49
CA PRO A 126 -5.03 -14.97 2.50
C PRO A 126 -3.66 -14.60 1.89
N GLY A 127 -3.07 -13.53 2.41
CA GLY A 127 -1.83 -12.97 1.93
C GLY A 127 -1.95 -12.13 0.66
N HIS A 128 -3.15 -11.88 0.12
CA HIS A 128 -3.36 -11.11 -1.10
C HIS A 128 -3.21 -9.60 -0.88
N TRP A 129 -2.45 -9.00 -1.78
CA TRP A 129 -2.24 -7.58 -1.92
C TRP A 129 -2.64 -7.17 -3.34
N SER A 130 -3.04 -5.91 -3.52
CA SER A 130 -3.47 -5.44 -4.82
C SER A 130 -3.04 -4.01 -5.11
N ILE A 131 -2.73 -3.75 -6.38
CA ILE A 131 -2.52 -2.39 -6.91
C ILE A 131 -3.69 -2.07 -7.82
N ALA A 132 -4.42 -1.00 -7.53
CA ALA A 132 -5.54 -0.58 -8.36
C ALA A 132 -5.07 -0.16 -9.76
N ARG A 133 -5.86 -0.45 -10.81
CA ARG A 133 -5.57 -0.01 -12.18
C ARG A 133 -5.30 1.49 -12.26
N ALA A 134 -6.10 2.28 -11.57
CA ALA A 134 -5.97 3.73 -11.54
C ALA A 134 -4.63 4.21 -10.95
N THR A 135 -4.06 3.45 -10.01
CA THR A 135 -2.74 3.73 -9.43
C THR A 135 -1.63 3.50 -10.44
N ILE A 136 -1.74 2.46 -11.27
CA ILE A 136 -0.76 2.09 -12.30
C ILE A 136 -0.76 3.12 -13.46
N GLY A 137 -1.95 3.55 -13.88
CA GLY A 137 -2.15 4.40 -15.05
C GLY A 137 -2.73 3.65 -16.26
N GLY A 138 -2.76 4.30 -17.42
CA GLY A 138 -3.31 3.75 -18.66
C GLY A 138 -4.85 3.81 -18.78
N ALA A 139 -5.35 3.89 -20.02
CA ALA A 139 -6.77 4.09 -20.28
C ALA A 139 -7.62 2.83 -20.03
N ASN A 140 -7.03 1.64 -20.15
CA ASN A 140 -7.72 0.36 -19.99
C ASN A 140 -6.82 -0.71 -19.36
N ASN A 141 -7.40 -1.87 -18.98
CA ASN A 141 -6.69 -2.98 -18.35
C ASN A 141 -5.46 -3.44 -19.13
N THR A 142 -5.55 -3.52 -20.46
CA THR A 142 -4.43 -3.95 -21.31
C THR A 142 -3.25 -2.98 -21.20
N GLN A 143 -3.51 -1.68 -21.30
CA GLN A 143 -2.47 -0.66 -21.16
C GLN A 143 -1.85 -0.67 -19.76
N SER A 144 -2.67 -0.73 -18.70
CA SER A 144 -2.17 -0.81 -17.33
C SER A 144 -1.33 -2.08 -17.08
N SER A 145 -1.72 -3.21 -17.69
CA SER A 145 -0.96 -4.46 -17.58
C SER A 145 0.43 -4.35 -18.23
N ASN A 146 0.51 -3.70 -19.40
CA ASN A 146 1.78 -3.47 -20.09
C ASN A 146 2.68 -2.49 -19.31
N MET A 147 2.09 -1.43 -18.73
CA MET A 147 2.81 -0.49 -17.86
C MET A 147 3.36 -1.20 -16.61
N ALA A 148 2.55 -2.04 -15.96
CA ALA A 148 3.00 -2.86 -14.83
C ALA A 148 4.16 -3.78 -15.23
N ALA A 149 4.04 -4.48 -16.37
CA ALA A 149 5.11 -5.34 -16.87
C ALA A 149 6.42 -4.56 -17.08
N ALA A 150 6.36 -3.40 -17.72
CA ALA A 150 7.53 -2.57 -17.99
C ALA A 150 8.16 -2.04 -16.69
N VAL A 151 7.35 -1.63 -15.72
CA VAL A 151 7.82 -1.19 -14.40
C VAL A 151 8.51 -2.32 -13.63
N PHE A 152 7.88 -3.49 -13.53
CA PHE A 152 8.48 -4.62 -12.80
C PHE A 152 9.73 -5.15 -13.50
N HIS A 153 9.77 -5.12 -14.83
CA HIS A 153 10.99 -5.41 -15.59
C HIS A 153 12.10 -4.41 -15.25
N ALA A 154 11.80 -3.11 -15.24
CA ALA A 154 12.76 -2.07 -14.85
C ALA A 154 13.24 -2.24 -13.40
N LYS A 155 12.38 -2.69 -12.48
CA LYS A 155 12.80 -3.00 -11.10
C LYS A 155 13.80 -4.15 -11.03
N VAL A 156 13.62 -5.20 -11.83
CA VAL A 156 14.57 -6.32 -11.92
C VAL A 156 15.90 -5.86 -12.52
N VAL A 157 15.86 -5.17 -13.67
CA VAL A 157 17.07 -4.62 -14.31
C VAL A 157 17.81 -3.65 -13.38
N GLY A 158 17.07 -2.86 -12.60
CA GLY A 158 17.62 -1.94 -11.59
C GLY A 158 18.03 -2.59 -10.28
N GLY A 159 17.86 -3.91 -10.10
CA GLY A 159 18.27 -4.65 -8.90
C GLY A 159 17.36 -4.51 -7.68
N SER A 160 16.22 -3.81 -7.80
CA SER A 160 15.25 -3.59 -6.71
C SER A 160 14.13 -4.64 -6.65
N ALA A 161 14.20 -5.66 -7.51
CA ALA A 161 13.34 -6.83 -7.50
C ALA A 161 14.17 -8.04 -7.92
N GLN A 162 13.77 -9.23 -7.45
CA GLN A 162 14.50 -10.48 -7.67
C GLN A 162 13.61 -11.50 -8.36
N ILE A 163 14.19 -12.30 -9.27
CA ILE A 163 13.52 -13.42 -9.91
C ILE A 163 13.85 -14.69 -9.15
N HIS A 164 12.84 -15.55 -8.96
CA HIS A 164 12.98 -16.83 -8.29
C HIS A 164 12.43 -17.96 -9.16
N ASP A 165 13.14 -19.08 -9.16
CA ASP A 165 12.70 -20.34 -9.72
C ASP A 165 11.55 -20.89 -8.86
N GLY A 166 10.36 -21.06 -9.46
CA GLY A 166 9.21 -21.67 -8.81
C GLY A 166 9.18 -23.17 -9.07
N THR A 167 8.87 -23.53 -10.32
CA THR A 167 8.94 -24.91 -10.81
C THR A 167 9.82 -25.05 -12.05
N ALA A 168 10.17 -23.94 -12.71
CA ALA A 168 11.14 -23.90 -13.79
C ALA A 168 12.53 -23.59 -13.23
N VAL A 169 13.57 -24.19 -13.82
CA VAL A 169 14.98 -23.93 -13.45
C VAL A 169 15.54 -22.84 -14.36
N GLY A 170 16.17 -21.83 -13.78
CA GLY A 170 16.87 -20.76 -14.49
C GLY A 170 15.95 -19.72 -15.13
N CYS A 171 14.90 -19.29 -14.43
CA CYS A 171 14.02 -18.19 -14.83
C CYS A 171 14.82 -16.92 -15.16
N HIS A 172 14.70 -16.41 -16.40
CA HIS A 172 15.47 -15.24 -16.88
C HIS A 172 14.67 -14.27 -17.75
#